data_AF-A0A6B3AJR5-F1
#
_entry.id   AF-A0A6B3AJR5-F1
#
_cell.length_a   1.000
_cell.length_b   1.000
_cell.length_c   1.000
_cell.angle_alpha   90.00
_cell.angle_beta   90.00
_cell.angle_gamma   90.00
#
_symmetry.space_group_name_H-M   'P 1'
#
loop_
_entity.id
_entity.type
_entity.pdbx_description
1 polymer ?
#
loop_
_entity_poly.entity_id
_entity_poly.type
_entity_poly.pdbx_seq_one_letter_code
_entity_poly.pdbx_strand_id
1 'polypeptide(L)'
;MGYAHEYAHAVLHRGRVPMEPTDHVVDWADGPRKGKFYPDAPVFALPGTEDLADVPVAPGLLPDSVPARDADRAPGFTLPLLSAMLRDSYGLTGRRLGVQANTDLAGLPFHTHANWSRGTAGGGGLYPMGIHWASGPSAPLTPGLHHYDVQRHALQRLLTGDVTDRVRDALGADAPADALDADQYLILSVKYWQNSFKYNSFSFHVVCTDLGTLVQTWRLWAAPRGLRTAPVLWFDEPRLNGLLGVPGEQEAVFGVVPLHWAGGPPGRRP
;
A
#
# COMPACT_ATOMS: atom_id res chain seq x y z
N MET A 1 16.11 -27.24 5.93
CA MET A 1 15.95 -25.84 5.49
C MET A 1 14.46 -25.54 5.44
N GLY A 2 14.05 -24.29 5.68
CA GLY A 2 12.62 -23.91 5.60
C GLY A 2 12.26 -23.36 4.22
N TYR A 3 10.96 -23.34 3.88
CA TYR A 3 10.44 -22.85 2.59
C TYR A 3 10.97 -21.47 2.19
N ALA A 4 11.08 -20.53 3.13
CA ALA A 4 11.59 -19.19 2.84
C ALA A 4 13.05 -19.19 2.35
N HIS A 5 13.89 -20.08 2.91
CA HIS A 5 15.28 -20.22 2.49
C HIS A 5 15.37 -20.80 1.08
N GLU A 6 14.61 -21.87 0.81
CA GLU A 6 14.57 -22.52 -0.50
C GLU A 6 14.07 -21.55 -1.58
N TYR A 7 13.02 -20.79 -1.28
CA TYR A 7 12.50 -19.76 -2.18
C TYR A 7 13.54 -18.67 -2.47
N ALA A 8 14.16 -18.11 -1.43
CA ALA A 8 15.18 -17.08 -1.58
C ALA A 8 16.39 -17.60 -2.39
N HIS A 9 16.80 -18.84 -2.15
CA HIS A 9 17.85 -19.50 -2.91
C HIS A 9 17.46 -19.66 -4.39
N ALA A 10 16.24 -20.10 -4.69
CA ALA A 10 15.74 -20.23 -6.07
C ALA A 10 15.72 -18.87 -6.79
N VAL A 11 15.23 -17.82 -6.12
CA VAL A 11 15.21 -16.45 -6.66
C VAL A 11 16.62 -15.94 -6.99
N LEU A 12 17.58 -16.16 -6.08
CA LEU A 12 18.97 -15.72 -6.28
C LEU A 12 19.61 -16.37 -7.51
N HIS A 13 19.31 -17.64 -7.75
CA HIS A 13 19.91 -18.43 -8.83
C HIS A 13 19.08 -18.44 -10.12
N ARG A 14 17.94 -17.73 -10.16
CA ARG A 14 16.95 -17.83 -11.26
C ARG A 14 17.48 -17.52 -12.66
N GLY A 15 18.56 -16.73 -12.75
CA GLY A 15 19.21 -16.40 -14.03
C GLY A 15 20.03 -17.55 -14.63
N ARG A 16 20.35 -18.58 -13.85
CA ARG A 16 21.06 -19.80 -14.28
C ARG A 16 20.18 -21.03 -14.22
N VAL A 17 19.36 -21.14 -13.17
CA VAL A 17 18.42 -22.24 -12.94
C VAL A 17 17.03 -21.63 -12.90
N PRO A 18 16.23 -21.76 -13.98
CA PRO A 18 14.88 -21.21 -14.02
C PRO A 18 14.00 -21.73 -12.88
N MET A 19 13.10 -20.88 -12.39
CA MET A 19 12.09 -21.30 -11.41
C MET A 19 10.92 -21.97 -12.13
N GLU A 20 10.37 -23.03 -11.56
CA GLU A 20 9.18 -23.68 -12.10
C GLU A 20 7.93 -22.78 -11.99
N PRO A 21 6.98 -22.86 -12.94
CA PRO A 21 7.05 -23.59 -14.20
C PRO A 21 7.95 -22.85 -15.21
N THR A 22 8.87 -23.59 -15.85
CA THR A 22 9.87 -23.00 -16.77
C THR A 22 9.31 -22.57 -18.12
N ASP A 23 8.15 -23.10 -18.51
CA ASP A 23 7.45 -22.87 -19.77
C ASP A 23 6.19 -21.99 -19.60
N HIS A 24 6.10 -21.22 -18.50
CA HIS A 24 4.98 -20.32 -18.23
C HIS A 24 4.76 -19.32 -19.38
N VAL A 25 3.64 -19.44 -20.07
CA VAL A 25 3.16 -18.45 -21.04
C VAL A 25 2.05 -17.63 -20.39
N VAL A 26 2.19 -16.31 -20.41
CA VAL A 26 1.21 -15.40 -19.81
C VAL A 26 -0.08 -15.40 -20.63
N ASP A 27 -1.19 -15.80 -20.02
CA ASP A 27 -2.52 -15.58 -20.57
C ASP A 27 -3.00 -14.18 -20.18
N TRP A 28 -2.93 -13.25 -21.13
CA TRP A 28 -3.38 -11.87 -20.92
C TRP A 28 -4.91 -11.74 -20.94
N ALA A 29 -5.63 -12.68 -21.55
CA ALA A 29 -7.09 -12.69 -21.57
C ALA A 29 -7.66 -13.13 -20.21
N ASP A 30 -6.95 -14.01 -19.50
CA ASP A 30 -7.20 -14.38 -18.10
C ASP A 30 -6.55 -13.41 -17.08
N GLY A 31 -6.11 -12.24 -17.53
CA GLY A 31 -5.55 -11.23 -16.63
C GLY A 31 -6.62 -10.67 -15.66
N PRO A 32 -6.29 -10.43 -14.38
CA PRO A 32 -7.23 -9.86 -13.44
C PRO A 32 -7.55 -8.40 -13.75
N ARG A 33 -8.72 -7.96 -13.28
CA ARG A 33 -9.08 -6.55 -13.28
C ARG A 33 -8.04 -5.72 -12.52
N LYS A 34 -7.70 -4.55 -13.09
CA LYS A 34 -6.88 -3.53 -12.43
C LYS A 34 -7.67 -2.91 -11.27
N GLY A 35 -7.31 -3.29 -10.04
CA GLY A 35 -7.95 -2.82 -8.81
C GLY A 35 -9.17 -3.62 -8.38
N LYS A 36 -9.56 -3.46 -7.12
CA LYS A 36 -10.76 -4.08 -6.55
C LYS A 36 -12.01 -3.29 -6.90
N PHE A 37 -13.17 -3.93 -6.75
CA PHE A 37 -14.45 -3.30 -7.05
C PHE A 37 -15.47 -3.66 -5.99
N TYR A 38 -15.96 -2.62 -5.31
CA TYR A 38 -17.03 -2.72 -4.32
C TYR A 38 -18.20 -1.86 -4.82
N PRO A 39 -19.19 -2.44 -5.53
CA PRO A 39 -20.26 -1.68 -6.17
C PRO A 39 -21.18 -0.97 -5.17
N ASP A 40 -21.47 -1.61 -4.04
CA ASP A 40 -22.45 -1.14 -3.06
C ASP A 40 -21.80 -0.34 -1.91
N ALA A 41 -20.47 -0.24 -1.89
CA ALA A 41 -19.75 0.47 -0.83
C ALA A 41 -19.91 1.99 -1.00
N PRO A 42 -20.33 2.73 0.05
CA PRO A 42 -20.37 4.18 0.03
C PRO A 42 -18.99 4.76 -0.31
N VAL A 43 -18.96 5.72 -1.23
CA VAL A 43 -17.74 6.33 -1.76
C VAL A 43 -17.58 7.76 -1.24
N PHE A 44 -16.42 8.05 -0.67
CA PHE A 44 -16.03 9.36 -0.16
C PHE A 44 -14.86 9.88 -1.00
N ALA A 45 -15.07 10.94 -1.77
CA ALA A 45 -13.99 11.56 -2.52
C ALA A 45 -12.90 12.06 -1.56
N LEU A 46 -11.64 11.76 -1.87
CA LEU A 46 -10.53 12.36 -1.14
C LEU A 46 -10.41 13.84 -1.55
N PRO A 47 -10.06 14.74 -0.61
CA PRO A 47 -9.94 16.16 -0.91
C PRO A 47 -8.84 16.42 -1.93
N GLY A 48 -9.03 17.50 -2.70
CA GLY A 48 -7.99 18.06 -3.55
C GLY A 48 -6.75 18.44 -2.74
N THR A 49 -5.63 18.53 -3.45
CA THR A 49 -4.29 18.73 -2.87
C THR A 49 -3.66 20.03 -3.35
N GLU A 50 -4.43 20.89 -4.03
CA GLU A 50 -3.98 22.12 -4.68
C GLU A 50 -3.47 23.14 -3.67
N ASP A 51 -4.01 23.15 -2.45
CA ASP A 51 -3.62 24.05 -1.37
C ASP A 51 -2.38 23.56 -0.58
N LEU A 52 -1.89 22.35 -0.86
CA LEU A 52 -0.68 21.84 -0.20
C LEU A 52 0.56 22.40 -0.89
N ALA A 53 1.51 22.84 -0.08
CA ALA A 53 2.81 23.26 -0.59
C ALA A 53 3.49 22.13 -1.36
N ASP A 54 4.04 22.46 -2.52
CA ASP A 54 4.94 21.56 -3.24
C ASP A 54 6.27 21.49 -2.48
N VAL A 55 6.45 20.41 -1.73
CA VAL A 55 7.65 20.19 -0.92
C VAL A 55 8.56 19.21 -1.66
N PRO A 56 9.80 19.62 -2.02
CA PRO A 56 10.76 18.74 -2.67
C PRO A 56 10.99 17.47 -1.85
N VAL A 57 11.13 16.33 -2.54
CA VAL A 57 11.44 15.04 -1.89
C VAL A 57 12.92 14.90 -1.51
N ALA A 58 13.79 15.76 -2.06
CA ALA A 58 15.24 15.70 -1.86
C ALA A 58 15.68 15.67 -0.39
N PRO A 59 15.09 16.44 0.54
CA PRO A 59 15.44 16.34 1.96
C PRO A 59 15.17 14.94 2.51
N GLY A 60 14.10 14.26 2.08
CA GLY A 60 13.77 12.89 2.51
C GLY A 60 14.78 11.82 2.06
N LEU A 61 15.67 12.14 1.12
CA LEU A 61 16.74 11.23 0.68
C LEU A 61 17.95 11.23 1.62
N LEU A 62 18.03 12.18 2.57
CA LEU A 62 19.16 12.31 3.47
C LEU A 62 19.04 11.33 4.66
N PRO A 63 20.17 10.78 5.18
CA PRO A 63 20.15 9.79 6.28
C PRO A 63 19.44 10.27 7.56
N ASP A 64 19.52 11.57 7.86
CA ASP A 64 18.95 12.18 9.08
C ASP A 64 17.60 12.88 8.83
N SER A 65 16.96 12.62 7.69
CA SER A 65 15.73 13.29 7.30
C SER A 65 14.47 12.80 8.01
N VAL A 66 14.57 11.66 8.70
CA VAL A 66 13.45 11.10 9.45
C VAL A 66 13.33 11.84 10.78
N PRO A 67 12.20 12.50 11.06
CA PRO A 67 11.98 13.17 12.34
C PRO A 67 12.22 12.24 13.52
N ALA A 68 12.85 12.75 14.58
CA ALA A 68 13.05 12.01 15.83
C ALA A 68 11.72 11.57 16.44
N ARG A 69 11.74 10.41 17.12
CA ARG A 69 10.54 9.74 17.66
C ARG A 69 9.81 10.54 18.74
N ASP A 70 10.53 11.34 19.53
CA ASP A 70 10.03 12.02 20.73
C ASP A 70 9.76 13.52 20.55
N ALA A 71 9.55 13.97 19.32
CA ALA A 71 9.05 15.33 19.15
C ALA A 71 7.60 15.36 19.64
N ASP A 72 7.37 15.79 20.89
CA ASP A 72 6.06 16.10 21.53
C ASP A 72 5.19 17.11 20.69
N ARG A 73 5.70 17.54 19.54
CA ARG A 73 5.12 18.47 18.55
C ARG A 73 5.25 17.98 17.10
N ALA A 74 5.57 16.71 16.85
CA ALA A 74 5.63 16.18 15.49
C ALA A 74 4.30 16.45 14.78
N PRO A 75 4.30 17.01 13.56
CA PRO A 75 3.08 17.17 12.81
C PRO A 75 2.45 15.80 12.57
N GLY A 76 1.12 15.74 12.63
CA GLY A 76 0.35 14.55 12.29
C GLY A 76 -0.19 14.62 10.87
N PHE A 77 -0.60 13.46 10.36
CA PHE A 77 -1.38 13.39 9.14
C PHE A 77 -2.71 14.12 9.30
N THR A 78 -3.12 14.79 8.24
CA THR A 78 -4.47 15.30 8.03
C THR A 78 -5.07 14.59 6.82
N LEU A 79 -6.37 14.73 6.60
CA LEU A 79 -7.00 14.13 5.42
C LEU A 79 -6.41 14.66 4.10
N PRO A 80 -6.12 15.97 3.92
CA PRO A 80 -5.38 16.45 2.76
C PRO A 80 -3.98 15.82 2.60
N LEU A 81 -3.22 15.67 3.68
CA LEU A 81 -1.88 15.05 3.62
C LEU A 81 -1.96 13.57 3.24
N LEU A 82 -2.91 12.81 3.80
CA LEU A 82 -3.15 11.43 3.41
C LEU A 82 -3.59 11.33 1.95
N SER A 83 -4.50 12.21 1.52
CA SER A 83 -4.94 12.32 0.13
C SER A 83 -3.76 12.50 -0.83
N ALA A 84 -2.92 13.51 -0.57
CA ALA A 84 -1.74 13.79 -1.39
C ALA A 84 -0.74 12.64 -1.40
N MET A 85 -0.43 12.05 -0.24
CA MET A 85 0.47 10.89 -0.18
C MET A 85 -0.06 9.74 -1.03
N LEU A 86 -1.35 9.42 -0.93
CA LEU A 86 -1.99 8.36 -1.72
C LEU A 86 -2.03 8.70 -3.21
N ARG A 87 -2.25 9.96 -3.59
CA ARG A 87 -2.23 10.44 -4.97
C ARG A 87 -0.84 10.31 -5.58
N ASP A 88 0.16 10.89 -4.92
CA ASP A 88 1.52 11.02 -5.43
C ASP A 88 2.24 9.67 -5.48
N SER A 89 1.92 8.75 -4.57
CA SER A 89 2.55 7.42 -4.53
C SER A 89 1.82 6.42 -5.45
N TYR A 90 0.57 6.08 -5.10
CA TYR A 90 -0.15 4.95 -5.68
C TYR A 90 -1.36 5.35 -6.51
N GLY A 91 -1.69 6.63 -6.55
CA GLY A 91 -2.70 7.20 -7.44
C GLY A 91 -2.25 7.15 -8.89
N LEU A 92 -3.21 7.31 -9.80
CA LEU A 92 -2.91 7.46 -11.22
C LEU A 92 -2.36 8.86 -11.46
N THR A 93 -1.10 8.98 -11.87
CA THR A 93 -0.41 10.27 -12.07
C THR A 93 -0.37 10.69 -13.54
N GLY A 94 -0.50 9.75 -14.47
CA GLY A 94 -0.46 10.06 -15.89
C GLY A 94 -0.76 8.85 -16.76
N ARG A 95 -1.43 9.08 -17.88
CA ARG A 95 -1.63 8.03 -18.89
C ARG A 95 -0.34 7.83 -19.67
N ARG A 96 0.13 6.59 -19.72
CA ARG A 96 1.32 6.22 -20.50
C ARG A 96 0.92 6.05 -21.96
N LEU A 97 1.24 7.05 -22.76
CA LEU A 97 1.01 7.07 -24.22
C LEU A 97 2.28 6.82 -25.04
N GLY A 98 3.45 6.88 -24.40
CA GLY A 98 4.73 6.62 -25.06
C GLY A 98 4.88 5.15 -25.45
N VAL A 99 5.35 4.92 -26.68
CA VAL A 99 5.72 3.58 -27.16
C VAL A 99 7.01 3.14 -26.47
N GLN A 100 6.96 2.03 -25.74
CA GLN A 100 8.11 1.37 -25.13
C GLN A 100 8.09 -0.14 -25.35
N ALA A 101 9.21 -0.82 -25.11
CA ALA A 101 9.42 -2.24 -25.45
C ALA A 101 8.37 -3.20 -24.86
N ASN A 102 7.71 -2.83 -23.76
CA ASN A 102 6.67 -3.63 -23.10
C ASN A 102 5.25 -3.07 -23.30
N THR A 103 4.96 -2.41 -24.42
CA THR A 103 3.66 -1.77 -24.67
C THR A 103 2.77 -2.66 -25.49
N ASP A 104 1.57 -2.94 -24.99
CA ASP A 104 0.48 -3.42 -25.83
C ASP A 104 0.00 -2.28 -26.74
N LEU A 105 0.51 -2.26 -27.97
CA LEU A 105 0.18 -1.23 -28.97
C LEU A 105 -1.32 -1.21 -29.29
N ALA A 106 -1.99 -2.36 -29.26
CA ALA A 106 -3.42 -2.46 -29.54
C ALA A 106 -4.27 -1.80 -28.45
N GLY A 107 -3.78 -1.78 -27.21
CA GLY A 107 -4.44 -1.12 -26.08
C GLY A 107 -4.30 0.41 -26.04
N LEU A 108 -3.29 0.99 -26.72
CA LEU A 108 -2.98 2.42 -26.61
C LEU A 108 -4.15 3.37 -26.96
N PRO A 109 -4.97 3.13 -28.00
CA PRO A 109 -6.10 4.00 -28.32
C PRO A 109 -7.22 3.96 -27.28
N PHE A 110 -7.39 2.83 -26.57
CA PHE A 110 -8.54 2.59 -25.71
C PHE A 110 -8.29 3.02 -24.27
N HIS A 111 -9.08 3.96 -23.78
CA HIS A 111 -8.99 4.43 -22.39
C HIS A 111 -9.18 3.31 -21.37
N THR A 112 -10.06 2.35 -21.65
CA THR A 112 -10.33 1.18 -20.79
C THR A 112 -9.11 0.25 -20.64
N HIS A 113 -8.18 0.27 -21.59
CA HIS A 113 -6.95 -0.52 -21.58
C HIS A 113 -5.72 0.33 -21.22
N ALA A 114 -5.92 1.60 -20.87
CA ALA A 114 -4.84 2.52 -20.59
C ALA A 114 -3.91 1.97 -19.49
N ASN A 115 -2.62 2.14 -19.73
CA ASN A 115 -1.59 1.98 -18.73
C ASN A 115 -1.35 3.33 -18.07
N TRP A 116 -1.28 3.32 -16.75
CA TRP A 116 -1.11 4.52 -15.94
C TRP A 116 0.22 4.47 -15.22
N SER A 117 0.91 5.61 -15.14
CA SER A 117 2.02 5.80 -14.22
C SER A 117 1.49 6.02 -12.80
N ARG A 118 2.31 5.65 -11.84
CA ARG A 118 2.18 5.94 -10.42
C ARG A 118 3.54 6.46 -9.93
N GLY A 119 3.58 7.22 -8.83
CA GLY A 119 4.86 7.72 -8.31
C GLY A 119 5.72 6.63 -7.65
N THR A 120 5.12 5.53 -7.24
CA THR A 120 5.84 4.33 -6.79
C THR A 120 6.14 3.38 -7.95
N ALA A 121 7.35 2.81 -7.94
CA ALA A 121 7.74 1.75 -8.87
C ALA A 121 6.99 0.43 -8.56
N GLY A 122 6.54 -0.27 -9.59
CA GLY A 122 5.88 -1.57 -9.47
C GLY A 122 6.35 -2.56 -10.54
N GLY A 123 6.55 -3.81 -10.14
CA GLY A 123 7.00 -4.90 -10.99
C GLY A 123 6.11 -5.05 -12.22
N GLY A 124 6.70 -4.81 -13.39
CA GLY A 124 5.99 -4.91 -14.66
C GLY A 124 4.79 -3.98 -14.82
N GLY A 125 4.63 -2.97 -13.95
CA GLY A 125 3.49 -2.07 -13.94
C GLY A 125 2.15 -2.71 -13.55
N LEU A 126 2.16 -3.82 -12.81
CA LEU A 126 0.93 -4.51 -12.40
C LEU A 126 0.24 -3.88 -11.18
N TYR A 127 1.04 -3.29 -10.27
CA TYR A 127 0.56 -2.57 -9.09
C TYR A 127 -0.44 -3.39 -8.23
N PRO A 128 0.01 -4.48 -7.60
CA PRO A 128 -0.86 -5.45 -6.93
C PRO A 128 -1.28 -5.06 -5.51
N MET A 129 -0.87 -3.89 -5.01
CA MET A 129 -1.18 -3.49 -3.63
C MET A 129 -2.62 -3.00 -3.51
N GLY A 130 -3.40 -3.67 -2.67
CA GLY A 130 -4.61 -3.12 -2.09
C GLY A 130 -4.25 -2.28 -0.86
N ILE A 131 -4.68 -1.02 -0.84
CA ILE A 131 -4.49 -0.11 0.29
C ILE A 131 -5.84 0.06 0.99
N HIS A 132 -5.88 -0.28 2.28
CA HIS A 132 -7.04 -0.03 3.13
C HIS A 132 -6.66 0.92 4.25
N TRP A 133 -7.56 1.81 4.64
CA TRP A 133 -7.42 2.69 5.79
C TRP A 133 -8.40 2.26 6.88
N ALA A 134 -7.87 1.69 7.96
CA ALA A 134 -8.60 1.54 9.21
C ALA A 134 -8.53 2.89 9.94
N SER A 135 -9.63 3.64 9.89
CA SER A 135 -9.74 4.97 10.46
C SER A 135 -10.44 4.91 11.81
N GLY A 136 -9.75 5.37 12.85
CA GLY A 136 -10.28 5.57 14.20
C GLY A 136 -10.80 7.00 14.42
N PRO A 137 -11.16 7.34 15.66
CA PRO A 137 -11.93 8.54 16.01
C PRO A 137 -11.22 9.88 15.76
N SER A 138 -9.88 9.91 15.64
CA SER A 138 -9.16 11.17 15.39
C SER A 138 -9.32 11.71 13.97
N ALA A 139 -9.70 10.85 13.02
CA ALA A 139 -9.92 11.24 11.64
C ALA A 139 -11.27 11.98 11.45
N PRO A 140 -11.39 12.86 10.44
CA PRO A 140 -12.63 13.59 10.16
C PRO A 140 -13.72 12.71 9.50
N LEU A 141 -13.46 11.42 9.28
CA LEU A 141 -14.43 10.46 8.73
C LEU A 141 -15.01 9.59 9.85
N THR A 142 -16.22 9.07 9.62
CA THR A 142 -16.78 8.04 10.50
C THR A 142 -15.80 6.88 10.65
N PRO A 143 -15.50 6.42 11.88
CA PRO A 143 -14.61 5.29 12.08
C PRO A 143 -15.04 4.06 11.29
N GLY A 144 -14.07 3.34 10.76
CA GLY A 144 -14.34 2.26 9.82
C GLY A 144 -13.13 1.74 9.08
N LEU A 145 -13.38 0.78 8.19
CA LEU A 145 -12.40 0.25 7.25
C LEU A 145 -12.75 0.76 5.85
N HIS A 146 -11.80 1.41 5.20
CA HIS A 146 -11.98 2.02 3.89
C HIS A 146 -11.00 1.42 2.89
N HIS A 147 -11.43 1.09 1.68
CA HIS A 147 -10.54 0.75 0.57
C HIS A 147 -10.21 2.01 -0.25
N TYR A 148 -8.93 2.21 -0.59
CA TYR A 148 -8.54 3.28 -1.50
C TYR A 148 -8.82 2.89 -2.96
N ASP A 149 -9.85 3.49 -3.55
CA ASP A 149 -10.16 3.40 -4.97
C ASP A 149 -9.23 4.32 -5.76
N VAL A 150 -8.19 3.74 -6.32
CA VAL A 150 -7.17 4.41 -7.13
C VAL A 150 -7.78 5.09 -8.37
N GLN A 151 -8.83 4.53 -8.97
CA GLN A 151 -9.42 5.06 -10.21
C GLN A 151 -10.15 6.37 -9.96
N ARG A 152 -10.90 6.42 -8.85
CA ARG A 152 -11.70 7.60 -8.47
C ARG A 152 -10.97 8.54 -7.53
N HIS A 153 -9.85 8.10 -6.96
CA HIS A 153 -9.18 8.74 -5.84
C HIS A 153 -10.15 9.06 -4.71
N ALA A 154 -10.70 7.97 -4.20
CA ALA A 154 -11.75 8.01 -3.20
C ALA A 154 -11.56 6.86 -2.23
N LEU A 155 -12.25 6.95 -1.10
CA LEU A 155 -12.32 5.91 -0.09
C LEU A 155 -13.67 5.22 -0.21
N GLN A 156 -13.67 3.90 -0.39
CA GLN A 156 -14.88 3.08 -0.35
C GLN A 156 -15.00 2.46 1.04
N ARG A 157 -16.05 2.80 1.81
CA ARG A 157 -16.22 2.27 3.17
C ARG A 157 -16.73 0.83 3.11
N LEU A 158 -15.92 -0.09 3.62
CA LEU A 158 -16.21 -1.53 3.70
C LEU A 158 -16.88 -1.90 5.02
N LEU A 159 -16.43 -1.29 6.12
CA LEU A 159 -16.97 -1.50 7.46
C LEU A 159 -17.20 -0.16 8.16
N THR A 160 -18.26 -0.07 8.96
CA THR A 160 -18.55 1.07 9.85
C THR A 160 -18.29 0.64 11.29
N GLY A 161 -17.73 1.55 12.09
CA GLY A 161 -17.35 1.31 13.48
C GLY A 161 -15.84 1.31 13.66
N ASP A 162 -15.38 1.61 14.88
CA ASP A 162 -13.96 1.62 15.19
C ASP A 162 -13.41 0.19 15.17
N VAL A 163 -12.48 -0.07 14.24
CA VAL A 163 -11.80 -1.37 14.08
C VAL A 163 -10.36 -1.34 14.58
N THR A 164 -9.91 -0.23 15.18
CA THR A 164 -8.50 -0.02 15.54
C THR A 164 -8.01 -0.98 16.62
N ASP A 165 -8.87 -1.36 17.57
CA ASP A 165 -8.54 -2.41 18.57
C ASP A 165 -8.23 -3.74 17.90
N ARG A 166 -9.01 -4.13 16.88
CA ARG A 166 -8.76 -5.37 16.13
C ARG A 166 -7.44 -5.33 15.37
N VAL A 167 -7.02 -4.15 14.92
CA VAL A 167 -5.71 -3.97 14.30
C VAL A 167 -4.61 -4.11 15.35
N ARG A 168 -4.71 -3.40 16.49
CA ARG A 168 -3.74 -3.49 17.60
C ARG A 168 -3.56 -4.91 18.12
N ASP A 169 -4.67 -5.63 18.31
CA ASP A 169 -4.66 -7.03 18.73
C ASP A 169 -3.90 -7.92 17.76
N ALA A 170 -3.97 -7.64 16.45
CA ALA A 170 -3.24 -8.38 15.43
C ALA A 170 -1.76 -7.96 15.34
N LEU A 171 -1.42 -6.70 15.63
CA LEU A 171 -0.02 -6.27 15.72
C LEU A 171 0.71 -6.97 16.88
N GLY A 172 0.00 -7.27 17.96
CA GLY A 172 0.54 -7.95 19.13
C GLY A 172 1.34 -7.04 20.07
N ALA A 173 1.60 -7.52 21.29
CA ALA A 173 2.20 -6.72 22.36
C ALA A 173 3.65 -6.28 22.10
N ASP A 174 4.38 -7.01 21.23
CA ASP A 174 5.76 -6.69 20.86
C ASP A 174 5.86 -5.65 19.73
N ALA A 175 4.72 -5.20 19.19
CA ALA A 175 4.71 -4.14 18.19
C ALA A 175 5.23 -2.82 18.80
N PRO A 176 5.80 -1.93 17.97
CA PRO A 176 6.23 -0.61 18.41
C PRO A 176 5.11 0.15 19.15
N ALA A 177 5.45 0.85 20.24
CA ALA A 177 4.45 1.57 21.05
C ALA A 177 3.65 2.61 20.23
N ASP A 178 4.30 3.31 19.30
CA ASP A 178 3.63 4.25 18.39
C ASP A 178 2.61 3.56 17.47
N ALA A 179 2.83 2.30 17.13
CA ALA A 179 1.87 1.48 16.41
C ALA A 179 0.67 1.08 17.29
N LEU A 180 0.90 0.79 18.56
CA LEU A 180 -0.15 0.42 19.52
C LEU A 180 -0.93 1.64 20.04
N ASP A 181 -0.36 2.84 19.95
CA ASP A 181 -1.02 4.09 20.33
C ASP A 181 -1.79 4.75 19.19
N ALA A 182 -1.50 4.37 17.95
CA ALA A 182 -2.19 4.91 16.78
C ALA A 182 -3.68 4.54 16.77
N ASP A 183 -4.47 5.40 16.16
CA ASP A 183 -5.86 5.09 15.79
C ASP A 183 -6.07 5.17 14.27
N GLN A 184 -5.00 5.31 13.49
CA GLN A 184 -5.06 5.32 12.03
C GLN A 184 -4.05 4.31 11.49
N TYR A 185 -4.51 3.41 10.62
CA TYR A 185 -3.64 2.40 10.03
C TYR A 185 -3.90 2.24 8.54
N LEU A 186 -2.84 2.28 7.73
CA LEU A 186 -2.89 1.78 6.37
C LEU A 186 -2.54 0.29 6.38
N ILE A 187 -3.45 -0.54 5.91
CA ILE A 187 -3.29 -1.99 5.80
C ILE A 187 -3.04 -2.30 4.32
N LEU A 188 -1.86 -2.85 4.05
CA LEU A 188 -1.37 -3.19 2.72
C LEU A 188 -1.62 -4.66 2.47
N SER A 189 -2.34 -4.95 1.40
CA SER A 189 -2.77 -6.30 1.01
C SER A 189 -2.36 -6.58 -0.42
N VAL A 190 -2.26 -7.86 -0.77
CA VAL A 190 -1.86 -8.29 -2.10
C VAL A 190 -2.78 -9.40 -2.55
N LYS A 191 -3.57 -9.14 -3.59
CA LYS A 191 -4.30 -10.21 -4.28
C LYS A 191 -3.34 -10.93 -5.19
N TYR A 192 -2.95 -12.16 -4.84
CA TYR A 192 -1.85 -12.88 -5.48
C TYR A 192 -2.01 -12.98 -7.00
N TRP A 193 -3.23 -13.25 -7.47
CA TRP A 193 -3.54 -13.35 -8.90
C TRP A 193 -3.20 -12.09 -9.69
N GLN A 194 -3.23 -10.89 -9.08
CA GLN A 194 -2.80 -9.63 -9.72
C GLN A 194 -1.34 -9.61 -10.14
N ASN A 195 -0.52 -10.52 -9.61
CA ASN A 195 0.89 -10.61 -9.94
C ASN A 195 1.28 -11.99 -10.48
N SER A 196 0.71 -13.08 -9.95
CA SER A 196 1.05 -14.45 -10.30
C SER A 196 0.62 -14.85 -11.72
N PHE A 197 -0.43 -14.24 -12.29
CA PHE A 197 -0.80 -14.51 -13.69
C PHE A 197 0.35 -14.22 -14.67
N LYS A 198 1.17 -13.21 -14.36
CA LYS A 198 2.36 -12.84 -15.15
C LYS A 198 3.64 -13.50 -14.65
N TYR A 199 3.86 -13.50 -13.33
CA TYR A 199 5.15 -13.85 -12.74
C TYR A 199 5.22 -15.24 -12.12
N ASN A 200 4.09 -15.97 -12.08
CA ASN A 200 3.98 -17.31 -11.50
C ASN A 200 4.73 -17.40 -10.14
N SER A 201 5.61 -18.39 -9.94
CA SER A 201 6.40 -18.57 -8.71
C SER A 201 7.31 -17.39 -8.35
N PHE A 202 7.72 -16.57 -9.34
CA PHE A 202 8.53 -15.38 -9.06
C PHE A 202 7.70 -14.22 -8.48
N SER A 203 6.38 -14.36 -8.42
CA SER A 203 5.47 -13.31 -7.98
C SER A 203 5.71 -12.85 -6.54
N PHE A 204 6.05 -13.75 -5.61
CA PHE A 204 6.27 -13.38 -4.19
C PHE A 204 7.43 -12.39 -4.02
N HIS A 205 8.55 -12.60 -4.72
CA HIS A 205 9.68 -11.67 -4.72
C HIS A 205 9.30 -10.29 -5.28
N VAL A 206 8.52 -10.28 -6.36
CA VAL A 206 8.05 -9.03 -6.99
C VAL A 206 7.13 -8.27 -6.05
N VAL A 207 6.15 -8.92 -5.40
CA VAL A 207 5.22 -8.22 -4.50
C VAL A 207 5.91 -7.71 -3.23
N CYS A 208 6.90 -8.43 -2.69
CA CYS A 208 7.70 -7.94 -1.57
C CYS A 208 8.53 -6.72 -1.98
N THR A 209 9.04 -6.69 -3.21
CA THR A 209 9.74 -5.51 -3.76
C THR A 209 8.78 -4.34 -3.92
N ASP A 210 7.58 -4.57 -4.46
CA ASP A 210 6.55 -3.55 -4.64
C ASP A 210 6.04 -2.97 -3.30
N LEU A 211 5.94 -3.81 -2.27
CA LEU A 211 5.66 -3.36 -0.90
C LEU A 211 6.78 -2.43 -0.42
N GLY A 212 8.04 -2.88 -0.55
CA GLY A 212 9.23 -2.13 -0.15
C GLY A 212 9.35 -0.78 -0.84
N THR A 213 9.11 -0.73 -2.16
CA THR A 213 9.14 0.53 -2.92
C THR A 213 8.01 1.46 -2.46
N LEU A 214 6.80 0.96 -2.22
CA LEU A 214 5.68 1.76 -1.75
C LEU A 214 5.94 2.38 -0.38
N VAL A 215 6.32 1.57 0.60
CA VAL A 215 6.59 2.10 1.95
C VAL A 215 7.77 3.05 1.97
N GLN A 216 8.78 2.83 1.13
CA GLN A 216 9.89 3.78 0.98
C GLN A 216 9.44 5.07 0.29
N THR A 217 8.60 5.02 -0.75
CA THR A 217 7.99 6.22 -1.35
C THR A 217 7.27 7.04 -0.29
N TRP A 218 6.48 6.39 0.59
CA TRP A 218 5.80 7.09 1.68
C TRP A 218 6.75 7.72 2.69
N ARG A 219 7.86 7.05 3.03
CA ARG A 219 8.89 7.63 3.90
C ARG A 219 9.51 8.89 3.29
N LEU A 220 9.89 8.83 2.01
CA LEU A 220 10.46 9.97 1.27
C LEU A 220 9.47 11.13 1.12
N TRP A 221 8.18 10.82 0.94
CA TRP A 221 7.12 11.81 0.83
C TRP A 221 6.82 12.49 2.18
N ALA A 222 6.83 11.71 3.27
CA ALA A 222 6.50 12.13 4.62
C ALA A 222 7.61 12.95 5.29
N ALA A 223 8.87 12.52 5.16
CA ALA A 223 10.03 13.12 5.83
C ALA A 223 10.14 14.66 5.69
N PRO A 224 10.10 15.26 4.49
CA PRO A 224 10.25 16.71 4.35
C PRO A 224 9.03 17.49 4.86
N ARG A 225 7.92 16.82 5.17
CA ARG A 225 6.73 17.39 5.82
C ARG A 225 6.74 17.23 7.35
N GLY A 226 7.85 16.73 7.91
CA GLY A 226 7.97 16.44 9.34
C GLY A 226 7.15 15.23 9.78
N LEU A 227 6.57 14.47 8.83
CA LEU A 227 5.79 13.27 9.10
C LEU A 227 6.71 12.04 9.12
N ARG A 228 6.31 11.01 9.85
CA ARG A 228 7.01 9.73 9.90
C ARG A 228 6.06 8.58 9.56
N THR A 229 6.54 7.66 8.72
CA THR A 229 5.84 6.40 8.39
C THR A 229 6.77 5.23 8.68
N ALA A 230 6.32 4.30 9.52
CA ALA A 230 7.08 3.12 9.91
C ALA A 230 6.20 1.87 9.78
N PRO A 231 6.36 1.04 8.73
CA PRO A 231 5.60 -0.18 8.60
C PRO A 231 5.94 -1.17 9.72
N VAL A 232 4.90 -1.80 10.26
CA VAL A 232 4.95 -3.03 11.06
C VAL A 232 4.76 -4.20 10.10
N LEU A 233 5.77 -5.06 10.02
CA LEU A 233 5.81 -6.21 9.10
C LEU A 233 5.67 -7.56 9.81
N TRP A 234 5.56 -7.53 11.14
CA TRP A 234 5.35 -8.70 11.97
C TRP A 234 4.03 -8.53 12.72
N PHE A 235 3.06 -9.37 12.40
CA PHE A 235 1.69 -9.31 12.92
C PHE A 235 0.98 -10.64 12.65
N ASP A 236 -0.17 -10.86 13.30
CA ASP A 236 -1.09 -11.97 13.02
C ASP A 236 -1.83 -11.70 11.70
N GLU A 237 -1.26 -12.18 10.60
CA GLU A 237 -1.78 -12.04 9.24
C GLU A 237 -3.18 -12.64 9.07
N PRO A 238 -3.48 -13.86 9.57
CA PRO A 238 -4.85 -14.40 9.55
C PRO A 238 -5.90 -13.49 10.19
N ARG A 239 -5.59 -12.83 11.32
CA ARG A 239 -6.54 -11.88 11.94
C ARG A 239 -6.83 -10.68 11.06
N LEU A 240 -5.81 -10.10 10.42
CA LEU A 240 -6.00 -8.95 9.52
C LEU A 240 -6.68 -9.35 8.22
N ASN A 241 -6.41 -10.54 7.68
CA ASN A 241 -7.16 -11.08 6.53
C ASN A 241 -8.65 -11.22 6.87
N GLY A 242 -8.96 -11.73 8.07
CA GLY A 242 -10.33 -11.83 8.58
C GLY A 242 -11.00 -10.46 8.73
N LEU A 243 -10.26 -9.43 9.16
CA LEU A 243 -10.76 -8.05 9.20
C LEU A 243 -11.07 -7.49 7.80
N LEU A 244 -10.21 -7.78 6.80
CA LEU A 244 -10.45 -7.37 5.41
C LEU A 244 -11.51 -8.23 4.71
N GLY A 245 -11.91 -9.36 5.28
CA GLY A 245 -12.85 -10.31 4.69
C GLY A 245 -12.27 -11.03 3.47
N VAL A 246 -10.94 -11.25 3.44
CA VAL A 246 -10.24 -11.85 2.29
C VAL A 246 -9.77 -13.28 2.61
N PRO A 247 -9.86 -14.23 1.65
CA PRO A 247 -9.29 -15.56 1.83
C PRO A 247 -7.76 -15.51 1.69
N GLY A 248 -7.03 -15.94 2.73
CA GLY A 248 -5.57 -15.83 2.81
C GLY A 248 -4.79 -16.52 1.67
N GLU A 249 -5.38 -17.52 1.02
CA GLU A 249 -4.76 -18.20 -0.14
C GLU A 249 -4.87 -17.40 -1.45
N GLN A 250 -5.80 -16.43 -1.52
CA GLN A 250 -6.05 -15.60 -2.70
C GLN A 250 -5.54 -14.17 -2.51
N GLU A 251 -5.61 -13.68 -1.28
CA GLU A 251 -5.17 -12.36 -0.89
C GLU A 251 -4.76 -12.33 0.57
N ALA A 252 -3.61 -11.73 0.85
CA ALA A 252 -3.04 -11.63 2.19
C ALA A 252 -2.58 -10.22 2.52
N VAL A 253 -2.49 -9.91 3.82
CA VAL A 253 -1.91 -8.67 4.34
C VAL A 253 -0.39 -8.80 4.43
N PHE A 254 0.31 -7.81 3.87
CA PHE A 254 1.77 -7.78 3.77
C PHE A 254 2.42 -6.70 4.65
N GLY A 255 1.65 -5.72 5.11
CA GLY A 255 2.18 -4.66 5.95
C GLY A 255 1.09 -3.82 6.59
N VAL A 256 1.37 -3.29 7.78
CA VAL A 256 0.54 -2.28 8.43
C VAL A 256 1.38 -1.04 8.64
N VAL A 257 0.88 0.13 8.26
CA VAL A 257 1.54 1.42 8.48
C VAL A 257 0.68 2.25 9.42
N PRO A 258 1.03 2.32 10.71
CA PRO A 258 0.42 3.25 11.64
C PRO A 258 0.67 4.68 11.18
N LEU A 259 -0.33 5.55 11.31
CA LEU A 259 -0.23 6.97 11.03
C LEU A 259 -0.53 7.75 12.31
N HIS A 260 0.38 8.66 12.67
CA HIS A 260 0.07 9.66 13.68
C HIS A 260 -0.89 10.69 13.08
N TRP A 261 -2.05 10.92 13.69
CA TRP A 261 -3.04 11.88 13.19
C TRP A 261 -2.95 13.22 13.92
N ALA A 262 -3.07 14.31 13.17
CA ALA A 262 -3.01 15.65 13.75
C ALA A 262 -4.21 15.90 14.68
N GLY A 263 -3.94 16.32 15.90
CA GLY A 263 -4.98 16.54 16.92
C GLY A 263 -5.55 15.26 17.52
N GLY A 264 -4.99 14.09 17.20
CA GLY A 264 -5.28 12.86 17.93
C GLY A 264 -4.82 12.95 19.40
N PRO A 265 -5.39 12.14 20.30
CA PRO A 265 -4.93 12.11 21.68
C PRO A 265 -3.42 11.81 21.72
N PRO A 266 -2.64 12.45 22.62
CA PRO A 266 -1.25 12.10 22.80
C PRO A 266 -1.16 10.60 23.10
N GLY A 267 -0.15 9.93 22.52
CA GLY A 267 0.03 8.48 22.64
C GLY A 267 -0.14 8.01 24.07
N ARG A 268 -0.76 6.85 24.26
CA ARG A 268 -1.02 6.27 25.57
C ARG A 268 0.36 5.97 26.19
N ARG A 269 0.83 6.85 27.08
CA ARG A 269 2.05 6.57 27.84
C ARG A 269 1.88 5.22 28.55
N PRO A 270 2.90 4.35 28.51
CA PRO A 270 2.86 3.04 29.16
C PRO A 270 2.60 3.14 30.66
#